data_AF-A0A2V5SU78-F1
#
_entry.id   AF-A0A2V5SU78-F1
#
_cell.length_a   1.000
_cell.length_b   1.000
_cell.length_c   1.000
_cell.angle_alpha   90.00
_cell.angle_beta   90.00
_cell.angle_gamma   90.00
#
_symmetry.space_group_name_H-M   'P 1'
#
loop_
_entity.id
_entity.type
_entity.pdbx_description
1 polymer ?
#
loop_
_entity_poly.entity_id
_entity_poly.type
_entity_poly.pdbx_seq_one_letter_code
_entity_poly.pdbx_strand_id
1 'polypeptide(L)'
;MVRDERGRPWFIHGLAVDITELRETQARLQKAHEEARRRADELEAANTRLRFQIAERETAEKRLRESEEKFRLLVEGVKDYAIFMLDPGGYVVSWNKGAERLKGYSADDIIGEHFSKFYLAEDIRRGLPAAGLRIARSEGRYQAEGWRLRKDGSRFWANVLISGLTDKTGQFYGFAKLTRDMTEQKLIQDKLQESERLAAIGTTAAVFRSDCSAGFNLGICAEGNLSPRFSAW
;
A
#
# COMPACT_ATOMS: atom_id res chain seq x y z
N MET A 1 -88.04 11.40 -51.93
CA MET A 1 -88.24 10.65 -53.18
C MET A 1 -87.32 11.26 -54.22
N VAL A 2 -86.15 10.65 -54.44
CA VAL A 2 -85.14 11.19 -55.38
C VAL A 2 -85.55 10.73 -56.78
N ARG A 3 -85.70 11.67 -57.71
CA ARG A 3 -86.06 11.42 -59.11
C ARG A 3 -84.89 11.86 -59.99
N ASP A 4 -84.67 11.14 -61.09
CA ASP A 4 -83.69 11.59 -62.08
C ASP A 4 -84.18 12.85 -62.82
N GLU A 5 -83.31 13.44 -63.64
CA GLU A 5 -83.59 14.64 -64.45
C GLU A 5 -84.79 14.48 -65.42
N ARG A 6 -85.27 13.25 -65.62
CA ARG A 6 -86.42 12.89 -66.47
C ARG A 6 -87.65 12.49 -65.65
N GLY A 7 -87.65 12.74 -64.34
CA GLY A 7 -88.78 12.51 -63.46
C GLY A 7 -89.03 11.05 -63.09
N ARG A 8 -88.14 10.12 -63.46
CA ARG A 8 -88.29 8.70 -63.10
C ARG A 8 -87.83 8.46 -61.66
N PRO A 9 -88.57 7.67 -60.86
CA PRO A 9 -88.19 7.38 -59.49
C PRO A 9 -86.89 6.58 -59.47
N TRP A 10 -85.88 7.10 -58.76
CA TRP A 10 -84.64 6.40 -58.50
C TRP A 10 -84.81 5.58 -57.21
N PHE A 11 -84.67 4.25 -57.30
CA PHE A 11 -84.72 3.36 -56.14
C PHE A 11 -83.30 3.10 -55.64
N ILE A 12 -82.94 3.65 -54.49
CA ILE A 12 -81.68 3.30 -53.82
C ILE A 12 -81.91 1.93 -53.17
N HIS A 13 -81.36 0.88 -53.77
CA HIS A 13 -81.33 -0.45 -53.15
C HIS A 13 -80.19 -0.45 -52.11
N GLY A 14 -80.52 -0.19 -50.85
CA GLY A 14 -79.55 -0.25 -49.76
C GLY A 14 -79.39 -1.69 -49.28
N LEU A 15 -78.20 -2.28 -49.45
CA LEU A 15 -77.82 -3.52 -48.77
C LEU A 15 -77.32 -3.17 -47.36
N ALA A 16 -78.01 -3.67 -46.33
CA ALA A 16 -77.51 -3.63 -44.97
C ALA A 16 -76.66 -4.88 -44.72
N VAL A 17 -75.36 -4.68 -44.49
CA VAL A 17 -74.42 -5.74 -44.10
C VAL A 17 -74.26 -5.70 -42.59
N ASP A 18 -74.41 -6.83 -41.91
CA ASP A 18 -74.10 -6.95 -40.48
C ASP A 18 -72.58 -6.83 -40.31
N ILE A 19 -72.14 -5.83 -39.56
CA ILE A 19 -70.74 -5.47 -39.34
C ILE A 19 -70.35 -5.56 -37.87
N THR A 20 -71.15 -6.24 -37.04
CA THR A 20 -70.92 -6.33 -35.59
C THR A 20 -69.56 -6.95 -35.28
N GLU A 21 -69.25 -8.09 -35.90
CA GLU A 21 -67.98 -8.80 -35.72
C GLU A 21 -66.76 -7.97 -36.18
N LEU A 22 -66.91 -7.24 -37.29
CA LEU A 22 -65.85 -6.35 -37.79
C LEU A 22 -65.59 -5.18 -36.83
N ARG A 23 -66.65 -4.58 -36.27
CA ARG A 23 -66.55 -3.49 -35.29
C ARG A 23 -65.92 -3.95 -33.98
N GLU A 24 -66.29 -5.13 -33.49
CA GLU A 24 -65.67 -5.73 -32.30
C GLU A 24 -64.18 -6.01 -32.53
N THR A 25 -63.83 -6.56 -33.71
CA THR A 25 -62.44 -6.85 -34.07
C THR A 25 -61.62 -5.56 -34.21
N GLN A 26 -62.18 -4.51 -34.82
CA GLN A 26 -61.56 -3.18 -34.87
C GLN A 26 -61.33 -2.60 -33.48
N ALA A 27 -62.30 -2.71 -32.56
CA ALA A 27 -62.15 -2.23 -31.19
C ALA A 27 -61.06 -3.00 -30.42
N ARG A 28 -60.99 -4.33 -30.59
CA ARG A 28 -59.92 -5.17 -30.00
C ARG A 28 -58.54 -4.78 -30.54
N LEU A 29 -58.43 -4.57 -31.86
CA LEU A 29 -57.17 -4.14 -32.50
C LEU A 29 -56.74 -2.74 -32.05
N GLN A 30 -57.67 -1.79 -31.94
CA GLN A 30 -57.38 -0.43 -31.44
C GLN A 30 -56.84 -0.47 -30.02
N LYS A 31 -57.51 -1.21 -29.12
CA LYS A 31 -57.05 -1.38 -27.74
C LYS A 31 -55.67 -2.03 -27.66
N ALA A 32 -55.43 -3.08 -28.44
CA ALA A 32 -54.13 -3.74 -28.49
C ALA A 32 -53.02 -2.80 -29.01
N HIS A 33 -53.32 -1.95 -30.00
CA HIS A 33 -52.38 -0.97 -30.54
C HIS A 33 -52.04 0.13 -29.51
N GLU A 34 -53.04 0.62 -28.76
CA GLU A 34 -52.83 1.57 -27.68
C GLU A 34 -51.97 0.99 -26.54
N GLU A 35 -52.25 -0.26 -26.13
CA GLU A 35 -51.43 -0.97 -25.14
C GLU A 35 -49.99 -1.18 -25.64
N ALA A 36 -49.80 -1.56 -26.91
CA ALA A 36 -48.49 -1.72 -27.50
C ALA A 36 -47.72 -0.40 -27.54
N ARG A 37 -48.38 0.71 -27.90
CA ARG A 37 -47.78 2.04 -27.91
C ARG A 37 -47.35 2.48 -26.50
N ARG A 38 -48.22 2.29 -25.51
CA ARG A 38 -47.90 2.60 -24.10
C ARG A 38 -46.68 1.82 -23.61
N ARG A 39 -46.62 0.51 -23.91
CA ARG A 39 -45.46 -0.33 -23.56
C ARG A 39 -44.18 0.13 -24.27
N ALA A 40 -44.28 0.59 -25.53
CA ALA A 40 -43.13 1.12 -26.26
C ALA A 40 -42.58 2.39 -25.60
N ASP A 41 -43.46 3.33 -25.23
CA ASP A 41 -43.08 4.57 -24.53
C ASP A 41 -42.45 4.26 -23.15
N GLU A 42 -43.01 3.30 -22.40
CA GLU A 42 -42.46 2.83 -21.12
C GLU A 42 -41.07 2.21 -21.28
N LEU A 43 -40.87 1.38 -22.32
CA LEU A 43 -39.58 0.77 -22.64
C LEU A 43 -38.55 1.82 -23.07
N GLU A 44 -38.94 2.82 -23.86
CA GLU A 44 -38.05 3.89 -24.29
C GLU A 44 -37.58 4.75 -23.10
N ALA A 45 -38.49 5.08 -22.19
CA ALA A 45 -38.16 5.77 -20.95
C ALA A 45 -37.20 4.93 -20.08
N ALA A 46 -37.46 3.63 -19.95
CA ALA A 46 -36.58 2.72 -19.22
C ALA A 46 -35.19 2.59 -19.88
N ASN A 47 -35.12 2.50 -21.22
CA ASN A 47 -33.87 2.41 -21.96
C ASN A 47 -33.03 3.68 -21.78
N THR A 48 -33.66 4.85 -21.85
CA THR A 48 -33.01 6.14 -21.62
C THR A 48 -32.42 6.22 -20.21
N ARG A 49 -33.17 5.77 -19.19
CA ARG A 49 -32.69 5.71 -17.81
C ARG A 49 -31.49 4.77 -17.65
N LEU A 50 -31.55 3.59 -18.25
CA LEU A 50 -30.44 2.62 -18.20
C LEU A 50 -29.19 3.16 -18.90
N ARG A 51 -29.33 3.80 -20.06
CA ARG A 51 -28.21 4.44 -20.77
C ARG A 51 -27.52 5.48 -19.89
N PHE A 52 -28.30 6.29 -19.17
CA PHE A 52 -27.74 7.27 -18.24
C PHE A 52 -26.96 6.60 -17.10
N GLN A 53 -27.53 5.56 -16.47
CA GLN A 53 -26.85 4.81 -15.41
C GLN A 53 -25.57 4.13 -15.88
N ILE A 54 -25.56 3.58 -17.10
CA ILE A 54 -24.37 2.98 -17.72
C ILE A 54 -23.28 4.05 -17.91
N ALA A 55 -23.63 5.19 -18.52
CA ALA A 55 -22.67 6.28 -18.74
C ALA A 55 -22.08 6.82 -17.41
N GLU A 56 -22.91 6.93 -16.37
CA GLU A 56 -22.48 7.35 -15.04
C GLU A 56 -21.51 6.33 -14.42
N ARG A 57 -21.85 5.03 -14.50
CA ARG A 57 -21.02 3.94 -14.00
C ARG A 57 -19.69 3.87 -14.72
N GLU A 58 -19.69 3.95 -16.05
CA GLU A 58 -18.46 3.95 -16.87
C GLU A 58 -17.55 5.11 -16.48
N THR A 59 -18.12 6.30 -16.25
CA THR A 59 -17.37 7.47 -15.81
C THR A 59 -16.81 7.29 -14.40
N ALA A 60 -17.52 6.63 -13.50
CA ALA A 60 -17.03 6.31 -12.16
C ALA A 60 -15.91 5.26 -12.18
N GLU A 61 -16.10 4.17 -12.94
CA GLU A 61 -15.10 3.11 -13.12
C GLU A 61 -13.82 3.65 -13.75
N LYS A 62 -13.93 4.51 -14.76
CA LYS A 62 -12.76 5.19 -15.37
C LYS A 62 -12.00 6.03 -14.35
N ARG A 63 -12.70 6.85 -13.56
CA ARG A 63 -12.08 7.68 -12.51
C ARG A 63 -11.38 6.83 -11.44
N LEU A 64 -12.00 5.71 -11.04
CA LEU A 64 -11.40 4.76 -10.10
C LEU A 64 -10.11 4.17 -10.68
N ARG A 65 -10.17 3.65 -11.91
CA ARG A 65 -9.01 3.05 -12.60
C ARG A 65 -7.85 4.04 -12.76
N GLU A 66 -8.15 5.28 -13.15
CA GLU A 66 -7.13 6.35 -13.24
C GLU A 66 -6.50 6.67 -11.89
N SER A 67 -7.29 6.67 -10.81
CA SER A 67 -6.79 6.89 -9.45
C SER A 67 -5.90 5.74 -8.99
N GLU A 68 -6.31 4.50 -9.21
CA GLU A 68 -5.53 3.29 -8.88
C GLU A 68 -4.20 3.25 -9.64
N GLU A 69 -4.23 3.59 -10.94
CA GLU A 69 -3.03 3.66 -11.77
C GLU A 69 -2.05 4.74 -11.29
N LYS A 70 -2.54 5.95 -10.99
CA LYS A 70 -1.70 7.01 -10.40
C LYS A 70 -1.07 6.57 -9.09
N PHE A 71 -1.84 5.94 -8.20
CA PHE A 71 -1.32 5.42 -6.94
C PHE A 71 -0.24 4.35 -7.16
N ARG A 72 -0.49 3.39 -8.07
CA ARG A 72 0.49 2.36 -8.44
C ARG A 72 1.79 2.98 -8.93
N LEU A 73 1.72 3.95 -9.85
CA LEU A 73 2.90 4.64 -10.38
C LEU A 73 3.69 5.37 -9.29
N LEU A 74 3.01 6.02 -8.33
CA LEU A 74 3.67 6.67 -7.20
C LEU A 74 4.44 5.66 -6.34
N VAL A 75 3.82 4.53 -6.00
CA VAL A 75 4.43 3.51 -5.13
C VAL A 75 5.56 2.75 -5.83
N GLU A 76 5.42 2.47 -7.13
CA GLU A 76 6.44 1.80 -7.94
C GLU A 76 7.64 2.70 -8.26
N GLY A 77 7.40 4.01 -8.39
CA GLY A 77 8.44 5.02 -8.62
C GLY A 77 9.42 5.17 -7.45
N VAL A 78 9.03 4.78 -6.24
CA VAL A 78 9.94 4.81 -5.07
C VAL A 78 10.93 3.65 -5.16
N LYS A 79 12.19 3.98 -5.50
CA LYS A 79 13.22 2.97 -5.76
C LYS A 79 13.89 2.42 -4.51
N ASP A 80 14.12 3.27 -3.51
CA ASP A 80 14.99 2.97 -2.36
C ASP A 80 14.22 2.48 -1.12
N TYR A 81 12.90 2.31 -1.24
CA TYR A 81 12.04 1.84 -0.16
C TYR A 81 11.29 0.59 -0.55
N ALA A 82 11.33 -0.40 0.34
CA ALA A 82 10.36 -1.47 0.35
C ALA A 82 9.07 -0.96 1.00
N ILE A 83 7.98 -0.98 0.25
CA ILE A 83 6.65 -0.58 0.70
C ILE A 83 5.71 -1.74 0.43
N PHE A 84 5.11 -2.26 1.49
CA PHE A 84 4.18 -3.39 1.41
C PHE A 84 3.18 -3.38 2.56
N MET A 85 2.06 -4.04 2.35
CA MET A 85 1.03 -4.23 3.36
C MET A 85 1.09 -5.64 3.95
N LEU A 86 0.69 -5.74 5.21
CA LEU A 86 0.44 -6.99 5.91
C LEU A 86 -1.04 -7.07 6.28
N ASP A 87 -1.60 -8.28 6.26
CA ASP A 87 -2.89 -8.55 6.89
C ASP A 87 -2.78 -8.45 8.44
N PRO A 88 -3.90 -8.57 9.19
CA PRO A 88 -3.86 -8.54 10.64
C PRO A 88 -3.04 -9.67 11.29
N GLY A 89 -2.76 -10.75 10.56
CA GLY A 89 -1.93 -11.88 10.99
C GLY A 89 -0.43 -11.70 10.72
N GLY A 90 -0.04 -10.67 9.96
CA GLY A 90 1.36 -10.42 9.58
C GLY A 90 1.78 -11.07 8.25
N TYR A 91 0.83 -11.53 7.45
CA TYR A 91 1.12 -12.09 6.13
C TYR A 91 1.14 -10.99 5.07
N VAL A 92 2.09 -11.07 4.15
CA VAL A 92 2.27 -10.05 3.10
C VAL A 92 1.11 -10.09 2.11
N VAL A 93 0.44 -8.96 1.89
CA VAL A 93 -0.70 -8.85 0.96
C VAL A 93 -0.43 -7.96 -0.26
N SER A 94 0.65 -7.18 -0.22
CA SER A 94 1.09 -6.38 -1.36
C SER A 94 2.61 -6.32 -1.41
N TRP A 95 3.17 -6.00 -2.57
CA TRP A 95 4.61 -5.95 -2.75
C TRP A 95 4.99 -4.98 -3.86
N ASN A 96 5.67 -3.87 -3.53
CA ASN A 96 6.12 -2.92 -4.55
C ASN A 96 7.46 -3.33 -5.19
N LYS A 97 7.78 -2.73 -6.34
CA LYS A 97 9.06 -2.97 -7.03
C LYS A 97 10.30 -2.56 -6.21
N GLY A 98 10.17 -1.60 -5.30
CA GLY A 98 11.23 -1.27 -4.36
C GLY A 98 11.51 -2.41 -3.36
N ALA A 99 10.47 -3.09 -2.88
CA ALA A 99 10.60 -4.23 -2.00
C ALA A 99 11.24 -5.43 -2.71
N GLU A 100 10.86 -5.69 -3.96
CA GLU A 100 11.48 -6.72 -4.79
C GLU A 100 12.98 -6.50 -4.96
N ARG A 101 13.41 -5.29 -5.33
CA ARG A 101 14.83 -4.94 -5.45
C ARG A 101 15.58 -5.04 -4.12
N LEU A 102 14.99 -4.51 -3.04
CA LEU A 102 15.65 -4.44 -1.75
C LEU A 102 15.80 -5.82 -1.09
N LYS A 103 14.77 -6.67 -1.20
CA LYS A 103 14.67 -7.95 -0.49
C LYS A 103 15.01 -9.15 -1.36
N GLY A 104 14.96 -9.02 -2.69
CA GLY A 104 15.24 -10.10 -3.63
C GLY A 104 14.09 -11.10 -3.81
N TYR A 105 12.90 -10.83 -3.27
CA TYR A 105 11.71 -11.67 -3.47
C TYR A 105 10.82 -11.06 -4.55
N SER A 106 10.34 -11.88 -5.48
CA SER A 106 9.24 -11.48 -6.37
C SER A 106 7.94 -11.34 -5.56
N ALA A 107 6.95 -10.65 -6.13
CA ALA A 107 5.63 -10.59 -5.51
C ALA A 107 5.01 -11.99 -5.35
N ASP A 108 5.13 -12.83 -6.38
CA ASP A 108 4.57 -14.20 -6.39
C ASP A 108 5.20 -15.11 -5.34
N ASP A 109 6.46 -14.88 -4.96
CA ASP A 109 7.16 -15.67 -3.95
C ASP A 109 6.77 -15.32 -2.51
N ILE A 110 6.34 -14.08 -2.28
CA ILE A 110 6.27 -13.51 -0.92
C ILE A 110 4.86 -13.15 -0.49
N ILE A 111 3.93 -12.92 -1.42
CA ILE A 111 2.53 -12.71 -1.09
C ILE A 111 1.98 -13.98 -0.43
N GLY A 112 1.28 -13.80 0.69
CA GLY A 112 0.78 -14.89 1.54
C GLY A 112 1.80 -15.46 2.52
N GLU A 113 3.07 -15.03 2.45
CA GLU A 113 4.10 -15.47 3.40
C GLU A 113 4.19 -14.54 4.62
N HIS A 114 4.56 -15.10 5.76
CA HIS A 114 4.68 -14.31 6.99
C HIS A 114 5.96 -13.46 7.00
N PHE A 115 5.82 -12.19 7.36
CA PHE A 115 6.90 -11.21 7.29
C PHE A 115 8.10 -11.49 8.22
N SER A 116 7.97 -12.41 9.17
CA SER A 116 9.08 -12.82 10.06
C SER A 116 10.26 -13.41 9.30
N LYS A 117 10.07 -13.91 8.06
CA LYS A 117 11.17 -14.38 7.19
C LYS A 117 12.26 -13.32 6.94
N PHE A 118 11.93 -12.04 7.13
CA PHE A 118 12.89 -10.94 6.97
C PHE A 118 13.78 -10.69 8.20
N TYR A 119 13.56 -11.40 9.30
CA TYR A 119 14.28 -11.24 10.56
C TYR A 119 15.34 -12.32 10.73
N LEU A 120 16.36 -12.03 11.53
CA LEU A 120 17.32 -13.02 11.97
C LEU A 120 16.64 -14.05 12.89
N ALA A 121 17.11 -15.29 12.88
CA ALA A 121 16.57 -16.35 13.72
C ALA A 121 16.58 -15.99 15.22
N GLU A 122 17.60 -15.25 15.67
CA GLU A 122 17.67 -14.76 17.04
C GLU A 122 16.56 -13.74 17.35
N ASP A 123 16.31 -12.79 16.45
CA ASP A 123 15.26 -11.80 16.62
C ASP A 123 13.86 -12.44 16.63
N ILE A 124 13.67 -13.50 15.83
CA ILE A 124 12.44 -14.29 15.83
C ILE A 124 12.27 -14.97 17.19
N ARG A 125 13.31 -15.62 17.72
CA ARG A 125 13.27 -16.26 19.06
C ARG A 125 12.98 -15.26 20.17
N ARG A 126 13.48 -14.03 20.05
CA ARG A 126 13.21 -12.92 20.98
C ARG A 126 11.80 -12.31 20.80
N GLY A 127 11.03 -12.75 19.81
CA GLY A 127 9.67 -12.27 19.57
C GLY A 127 9.57 -10.85 18.98
N LEU A 128 10.67 -10.30 18.42
CA LEU A 128 10.68 -8.94 17.86
C LEU A 128 9.60 -8.70 16.80
N PRO A 129 9.35 -9.61 15.84
CA PRO A 129 8.31 -9.40 14.84
C PRO A 129 6.92 -9.22 15.47
N ALA A 130 6.54 -10.11 16.37
CA ALA A 130 5.24 -10.08 17.05
C ALA A 130 5.09 -8.84 17.94
N ALA A 131 6.15 -8.46 18.65
CA ALA A 131 6.17 -7.24 19.45
C ALA A 131 5.96 -5.99 18.58
N GLY A 132 6.61 -5.93 17.41
CA GLY A 132 6.44 -4.83 16.45
C GLY A 132 5.01 -4.68 15.95
N LEU A 133 4.35 -5.79 15.56
CA LEU A 133 2.94 -5.75 15.16
C LEU A 133 2.02 -5.35 16.32
N ARG A 134 2.26 -5.88 17.53
CA ARG A 134 1.46 -5.56 18.71
C ARG A 134 1.52 -4.06 19.02
N ILE A 135 2.72 -3.48 19.05
CA ILE A 135 2.93 -2.04 19.29
C ILE A 135 2.28 -1.21 18.17
N ALA A 136 2.50 -1.56 16.91
CA ALA A 136 1.89 -0.85 15.79
C ALA A 136 0.35 -0.90 15.84
N ARG A 137 -0.23 -1.98 16.36
CA ARG A 137 -1.67 -2.13 16.53
C ARG A 137 -2.21 -1.31 17.70
N SER A 138 -1.53 -1.28 18.84
CA SER A 138 -2.00 -0.57 20.04
C SER A 138 -1.70 0.93 20.02
N GLU A 139 -0.56 1.33 19.45
CA GLU A 139 -0.05 2.70 19.46
C GLU A 139 -0.12 3.36 18.07
N GLY A 140 -0.61 2.64 17.06
CA GLY A 140 -0.74 3.11 15.68
C GLY A 140 0.56 3.03 14.86
N ARG A 141 1.73 3.01 15.49
CA ARG A 141 3.03 2.92 14.81
C ARG A 141 4.09 2.21 15.63
N TYR A 142 5.04 1.58 14.95
CA TYR A 142 6.26 1.00 15.52
C TYR A 142 7.44 1.32 14.60
N GLN A 143 8.54 1.79 15.17
CA GLN A 143 9.77 2.06 14.42
C GLN A 143 10.96 1.37 15.10
N ALA A 144 11.83 0.78 14.30
CA ALA A 144 13.07 0.19 14.79
C ALA A 144 14.14 0.13 13.70
N GLU A 145 15.39 0.10 14.16
CA GLU A 145 16.54 -0.21 13.33
C GLU A 145 17.08 -1.60 13.65
N GLY A 146 17.68 -2.26 12.67
CA GLY A 146 18.33 -3.53 12.91
C GLY A 146 18.68 -4.30 11.65
N TRP A 147 19.43 -5.38 11.85
CA TRP A 147 19.78 -6.29 10.78
C TRP A 147 18.57 -7.06 10.26
N ARG A 148 18.45 -7.13 8.93
CA ARG A 148 17.41 -7.90 8.23
C ARG A 148 18.04 -8.82 7.18
N LEU A 149 17.29 -9.84 6.80
CA LEU A 149 17.67 -10.78 5.75
C LEU A 149 16.99 -10.44 4.42
N ARG A 150 17.74 -10.66 3.35
CA ARG A 150 17.25 -10.77 1.96
C ARG A 150 17.02 -12.24 1.60
N LYS A 151 16.44 -12.51 0.42
CA LYS A 151 16.18 -13.87 -0.10
C LYS A 151 17.46 -14.70 -0.22
N ASP A 152 18.56 -14.09 -0.64
CA ASP A 152 19.88 -14.73 -0.78
C ASP A 152 20.60 -14.99 0.55
N GLY A 153 20.00 -14.59 1.68
CA GLY A 153 20.59 -14.71 3.01
C GLY A 153 21.54 -13.56 3.39
N SER A 154 21.83 -12.63 2.47
CA SER A 154 22.63 -11.44 2.78
C SER A 154 21.92 -10.57 3.82
N ARG A 155 22.73 -9.89 4.64
CA ARG A 155 22.25 -9.00 5.70
C ARG A 155 22.32 -7.55 5.25
N PHE A 156 21.39 -6.75 5.77
CA PHE A 156 21.43 -5.31 5.60
C PHE A 156 20.88 -4.60 6.83
N TRP A 157 21.43 -3.42 7.11
CA TRP A 157 20.96 -2.57 8.19
C TRP A 157 19.70 -1.85 7.71
N ALA A 158 18.59 -2.07 8.39
CA ALA A 158 17.30 -1.55 7.97
C ALA A 158 16.74 -0.57 8.99
N ASN A 159 16.26 0.58 8.51
CA ASN A 159 15.29 1.38 9.26
C ASN A 159 13.88 0.93 8.84
N VAL A 160 13.08 0.50 9.82
CA VAL A 160 11.77 -0.12 9.59
C VAL A 160 10.70 0.70 10.30
N LEU A 161 9.62 1.01 9.58
CA LEU A 161 8.39 1.57 10.11
C LEU A 161 7.24 0.61 9.84
N ILE A 162 6.44 0.32 10.86
CA ILE A 162 5.19 -0.44 10.76
C ILE A 162 4.07 0.46 11.28
N SER A 163 3.06 0.74 10.47
CA SER A 163 1.90 1.54 10.84
C SER A 163 0.65 0.67 10.82
N GLY A 164 -0.17 0.76 11.87
CA GLY A 164 -1.51 0.16 11.88
C GLY A 164 -2.43 0.87 10.88
N LEU A 165 -3.19 0.10 10.11
CA LEU A 165 -4.16 0.62 9.14
C LEU A 165 -5.57 0.31 9.64
N THR A 166 -6.42 1.33 9.69
CA THR A 166 -7.85 1.21 9.96
C THR A 166 -8.63 1.73 8.77
N ASP A 167 -9.77 1.10 8.48
CA ASP A 167 -10.68 1.58 7.45
C ASP A 167 -11.50 2.79 7.92
N LYS A 168 -12.38 3.30 7.04
CA LYS A 168 -13.25 4.46 7.33
C LYS A 168 -14.29 4.19 8.42
N THR A 169 -14.53 2.92 8.76
CA THR A 169 -15.46 2.52 9.82
C THR A 169 -14.76 2.36 11.18
N GLY A 170 -13.43 2.50 11.21
CA GLY A 170 -12.60 2.28 12.40
C GLY A 170 -12.21 0.82 12.61
N GLN A 171 -12.57 -0.08 11.69
CA GLN A 171 -12.18 -1.48 11.77
C GLN A 171 -10.70 -1.63 11.36
N PHE A 172 -9.96 -2.43 12.12
CA PHE A 172 -8.55 -2.71 11.83
C PHE A 172 -8.43 -3.54 10.55
N TYR A 173 -7.70 -2.99 9.57
CA TYR A 173 -7.50 -3.57 8.24
C TYR A 173 -6.22 -4.40 8.16
N GLY A 174 -5.15 -3.96 8.82
CA GLY A 174 -3.84 -4.59 8.73
C GLY A 174 -2.71 -3.61 9.03
N PHE A 175 -1.55 -3.81 8.41
CA PHE A 175 -0.39 -2.95 8.63
C PHE A 175 0.22 -2.46 7.32
N ALA A 176 0.71 -1.23 7.29
CA ALA A 176 1.65 -0.77 6.28
C ALA A 176 3.07 -0.94 6.81
N LYS A 177 3.96 -1.51 6.00
CA LYS A 177 5.37 -1.65 6.33
C LYS A 177 6.23 -0.90 5.32
N LEU A 178 7.07 -0.03 5.84
CA LEU A 178 8.11 0.66 5.10
C LEU A 178 9.47 0.18 5.60
N THR A 179 10.40 -0.08 4.70
CA THR A 179 11.77 -0.45 5.05
C THR A 179 12.74 0.22 4.10
N ARG A 180 13.74 0.90 4.69
CA ARG A 180 14.84 1.53 3.97
C ARG A 180 16.14 0.83 4.29
N ASP A 181 16.97 0.60 3.27
CA ASP A 181 18.35 0.18 3.46
C ASP A 181 19.19 1.35 3.98
N MET A 182 19.85 1.15 5.10
CA MET A 182 20.74 2.10 5.75
C MET A 182 22.17 1.55 5.86
N THR A 183 22.50 0.49 5.11
CA THR A 183 23.80 -0.19 5.22
C THR A 183 24.97 0.72 4.83
N GLU A 184 24.83 1.49 3.75
CA GLU A 184 25.88 2.42 3.31
C GLU A 184 26.11 3.52 4.36
N GLN A 185 25.03 4.12 4.87
CA GLN A 185 25.11 5.14 5.91
C GLN A 185 25.75 4.59 7.18
N LYS A 186 25.37 3.37 7.60
CA LYS A 186 25.94 2.71 8.76
C LYS A 186 27.45 2.48 8.59
N LEU A 187 27.89 2.02 7.42
CA LEU A 187 29.31 1.79 7.13
C LEU A 187 30.12 3.09 7.12
N ILE A 188 29.58 4.17 6.57
CA ILE A 188 30.21 5.49 6.59
C ILE A 188 30.33 6.00 8.03
N GLN A 189 29.26 5.89 8.81
CA GLN A 189 29.23 6.31 10.21
C GLN A 189 30.24 5.52 11.06
N ASP A 190 30.31 4.20 10.88
CA ASP A 190 31.22 3.34 11.63
C ASP A 190 32.70 3.64 11.31
N LYS A 191 33.01 3.89 10.03
CA LYS A 191 34.36 4.30 9.61
C LYS A 191 34.76 5.66 10.20
N LEU A 192 33.83 6.61 10.24
CA LEU A 192 34.07 7.92 10.83
C LEU A 192 34.34 7.80 12.33
N GLN A 193 33.50 7.07 13.05
CA GLN A 193 33.68 6.84 14.50
C GLN A 193 34.99 6.14 14.81
N GLU A 194 35.39 5.16 14.00
CA GLU A 194 36.67 4.48 14.20
C GLU A 194 37.85 5.42 13.92
N SER A 195 37.79 6.22 12.87
CA SER A 195 38.80 7.24 12.58
C SER A 195 38.93 8.26 13.71
N GLU A 196 37.81 8.76 14.24
CA GLU A 196 37.75 9.68 15.37
C GLU A 196 38.32 9.04 16.65
N ARG A 197 37.98 7.78 16.93
CA ARG A 197 38.49 7.04 18.07
C ARG A 197 40.01 6.83 17.98
N LEU A 198 40.50 6.44 16.81
CA LEU A 198 41.94 6.27 16.56
C LEU A 198 42.69 7.61 16.69
N ALA A 199 42.12 8.70 16.17
CA ALA A 199 42.68 10.04 16.32
C ALA A 199 42.73 10.47 17.81
N ALA A 200 41.66 10.25 18.57
CA ALA A 200 41.59 10.58 19.99
C ALA A 200 42.65 9.82 20.82
N ILE A 201 42.87 8.53 20.55
CA ILE A 201 43.91 7.73 21.21
C ILE A 201 45.32 8.20 20.80
N GLY A 202 45.51 8.57 19.53
CA GLY A 202 46.78 9.11 19.03
C GLY A 202 47.19 10.44 19.68
N THR A 203 46.23 11.31 19.99
CA THR A 203 46.50 12.59 20.67
C THR A 203 46.93 12.41 22.14
N THR A 204 46.41 11.39 22.85
CA THR A 204 46.82 11.11 24.23
C THR A 204 48.27 10.61 24.31
N ALA A 205 48.76 9.88 23.32
CA ALA A 205 50.16 9.42 23.27
C ALA A 205 51.18 10.55 22.97
N ALA A 206 50.73 11.69 22.44
CA ALA A 206 51.58 12.86 22.19
C ALA A 206 51.79 13.74 23.44
N VAL A 207 50.88 13.69 24.42
CA VAL A 207 50.98 14.49 25.66
C VAL A 207 51.98 13.89 26.66
N PHE A 208 52.31 12.59 26.58
CA PHE A 208 53.26 11.96 27.50
C PHE A 208 54.74 12.05 27.06
N ARG A 209 55.05 12.74 25.95
CA ARG A 209 56.42 12.82 25.42
C ARG A 209 57.12 14.17 25.67
N SER A 210 56.44 15.17 26.23
CA SER A 210 57.00 16.51 26.44
C SER A 210 57.67 16.76 27.81
N ASP A 211 57.64 15.80 28.75
CA ASP A 211 58.28 15.95 30.07
C ASP A 211 59.59 15.15 30.25
N CYS A 212 60.21 14.72 29.14
CA CYS A 212 61.52 14.07 29.16
C CYS A 212 62.57 14.86 28.36
N SER A 213 62.68 16.15 28.65
CA SER A 213 63.80 16.98 28.21
C SER A 213 64.09 18.10 29.21
N ALA A 214 64.32 17.74 30.48
CA ALA A 214 65.07 18.58 31.39
C ALA A 214 66.36 17.83 31.74
N GLY A 215 67.48 18.40 31.30
CA GLY A 215 68.79 17.79 31.31
C GLY A 215 69.26 17.38 32.71
N PHE A 216 69.65 16.12 32.80
CA PHE A 216 70.54 15.63 33.83
C PHE A 216 71.90 16.31 33.63
N ASN A 217 72.26 17.23 34.54
CA ASN A 217 73.64 17.65 34.73
C ASN A 217 74.06 17.25 36.16
N LEU A 218 75.23 16.64 36.25
CA LEU A 218 75.79 16.04 37.47
C LEU A 218 75.91 17.04 38.63
N GLY A 219 75.60 16.59 39.85
CA GLY A 219 76.04 17.29 41.07
C GLY A 219 75.32 16.88 42.36
N ILE A 220 75.83 15.84 43.04
CA ILE A 220 75.93 15.68 44.50
C ILE A 220 74.64 15.84 45.34
N CYS A 221 74.19 14.75 45.96
CA CYS A 221 73.83 14.61 47.39
C CYS A 221 73.49 13.12 47.62
N ALA A 222 74.42 12.34 48.17
CA ALA A 222 74.59 12.11 49.61
C ALA A 222 73.91 10.80 50.03
N GLU A 223 74.77 9.89 50.49
CA GLU A 223 74.52 8.62 51.15
C GLU A 223 73.35 8.66 52.14
N GLY A 224 72.55 7.59 52.10
CA GLY A 224 71.44 7.37 53.02
C GLY A 224 71.02 5.90 52.98
N ASN A 225 71.92 5.06 53.46
CA ASN A 225 71.70 3.66 53.79
C ASN A 225 70.38 3.49 54.57
N LEU A 226 69.50 2.58 54.14
CA LEU A 226 68.70 1.71 55.02
C LEU A 226 67.96 0.68 54.15
N SER A 227 68.49 -0.53 54.17
CA SER A 227 67.86 -1.75 53.67
C SER A 227 66.87 -2.31 54.73
N PRO A 228 66.23 -3.48 54.54
CA PRO A 228 64.78 -3.60 54.43
C PRO A 228 64.13 -4.32 55.62
N ARG A 229 62.81 -4.18 55.82
CA ARG A 229 62.02 -5.12 56.64
C ARG A 229 60.65 -5.40 56.03
N PHE A 230 60.44 -6.68 55.67
CA PHE A 230 59.30 -7.58 55.95
C PHE A 230 58.04 -6.91 56.58
N SER A 231 56.78 -7.25 56.27
CA SER A 231 56.15 -8.50 55.81
C SER A 231 54.62 -8.31 55.74
N ALA A 232 53.94 -9.14 54.93
CA ALA A 232 52.57 -9.70 55.08
C ALA A 232 51.38 -8.73 55.27
N TRP A 233 50.40 -8.78 54.36
CA TRP A 233 49.17 -9.60 54.41
C TRP A 233 48.55 -9.68 53.01
#